data_AF-A0A495W0K6-F1
#
_entry.id   AF-A0A495W0K6-F1
#
_cell.length_a   1.000
_cell.length_b   1.000
_cell.length_c   1.000
_cell.angle_alpha   90.00
_cell.angle_beta   90.00
_cell.angle_gamma   90.00
#
_symmetry.space_group_name_H-M   'P 1'
#
loop_
_entity.id
_entity.type
_entity.pdbx_description
1 polymer ?
#
loop_
_entity_poly.entity_id
_entity_poly.type
_entity_poly.pdbx_seq_one_letter_code
_entity_poly.pdbx_strand_id
1 'polypeptide(L)'
;MPDDVVETEALRVLRANMDYARGLVRGGQHLERLRVGAFDVTDLYRSAWVQAVSALDHWVKSELYDRALGLALQVSEPRPRRFLRIEVPMSLLEEVLHHSGSLEEKFRDHLRSLFGYTSFQNPEKIKEAFGYVSDVALWDGVAKRLSQDDGTTWSHQTVRERISRIMDRRNKIAHATDRDQETGERRPIQDHEATETIDWLEQLAVAISAVVGPPPVRPALTKRAWTRPEVDAAVEAIADPDVRAAGRRLLAHADERGAHVKGGAGAYPSAGLYYPVDGKRRSLVSLYISAERPELTINLRSVQDMDTALAVDVLTELRGNPVLAELLPGDSDELVRKYPSFELAVFSTAPDALDTVLRALDLVVRPDSR
;
A
#
# COMPACT_ATOMS: atom_id res chain seq x y z
N MET A 1 -16.45 -16.53 -14.12
CA MET A 1 -15.10 -16.13 -14.58
C MET A 1 -14.56 -17.29 -15.39
N PRO A 2 -14.12 -17.08 -16.63
CA PRO A 2 -13.39 -18.12 -17.34
C PRO A 2 -12.08 -18.42 -16.59
N ASP A 3 -11.68 -19.69 -16.52
CA ASP A 3 -10.61 -20.21 -15.65
C ASP A 3 -9.21 -19.62 -15.94
N ASP A 4 -9.06 -18.86 -17.02
CA ASP A 4 -7.82 -18.27 -17.50
C ASP A 4 -7.58 -16.82 -17.02
N VAL A 5 -8.56 -16.18 -16.35
CA VAL A 5 -8.41 -14.79 -15.89
C VAL A 5 -8.03 -14.75 -14.40
N VAL A 6 -6.83 -14.26 -14.12
CA VAL A 6 -6.39 -13.98 -12.74
C VAL A 6 -7.07 -12.71 -12.21
N GLU A 7 -7.78 -12.83 -11.10
CA GLU A 7 -8.40 -11.70 -10.41
C GLU A 7 -7.34 -10.83 -9.73
N THR A 8 -7.00 -9.70 -10.35
CA THR A 8 -6.09 -8.70 -9.75
C THR A 8 -6.84 -7.79 -8.78
N GLU A 9 -6.11 -7.10 -7.90
CA GLU A 9 -6.69 -6.02 -7.07
C GLU A 9 -7.37 -4.95 -7.94
N ALA A 10 -6.67 -4.52 -9.00
CA ALA A 10 -7.18 -3.52 -9.92
C ALA A 10 -8.50 -3.97 -10.57
N LEU A 11 -8.60 -5.23 -11.02
CA LEU A 11 -9.82 -5.74 -11.63
C LEU A 11 -10.98 -5.82 -10.63
N ARG A 12 -10.70 -6.16 -9.36
CA ARG A 12 -11.71 -6.13 -8.30
C ARG A 12 -12.23 -4.72 -8.04
N VAL A 13 -11.33 -3.73 -8.00
CA VAL A 13 -11.68 -2.32 -7.84
C VAL A 13 -12.49 -1.82 -9.05
N LEU A 14 -12.14 -2.23 -10.27
CA LEU A 14 -12.93 -1.93 -11.47
C LEU A 14 -14.37 -2.43 -11.30
N ARG A 15 -14.56 -3.69 -10.92
CA ARG A 15 -15.90 -4.28 -10.73
C ARG A 15 -16.74 -3.56 -9.70
N ALA A 16 -16.15 -3.24 -8.55
CA ALA A 16 -16.83 -2.46 -7.52
C ALA A 16 -17.32 -1.10 -8.06
N ASN A 17 -16.52 -0.45 -8.92
CA ASN A 17 -16.92 0.81 -9.56
C ASN A 17 -17.97 0.61 -10.67
N MET A 18 -17.93 -0.50 -11.41
CA MET A 18 -18.96 -0.85 -12.39
C MET A 18 -20.30 -1.15 -11.68
N ASP A 19 -20.27 -1.84 -10.55
CA ASP A 19 -21.46 -2.09 -9.73
C ASP A 19 -22.07 -0.80 -9.16
N TYR A 20 -21.21 0.14 -8.76
CA TYR A 20 -21.66 1.48 -8.39
C TYR A 20 -22.33 2.21 -9.58
N ALA A 21 -21.74 2.14 -10.79
CA ALA A 21 -22.36 2.69 -12.00
C ALA A 21 -23.72 2.04 -12.31
N ARG A 22 -23.85 0.70 -12.17
CA ARG A 22 -25.15 0.00 -12.28
C ARG A 22 -26.14 0.47 -11.21
N GLY A 23 -25.64 0.79 -10.01
CA GLY A 23 -26.42 1.40 -8.93
C GLY A 23 -27.04 2.74 -9.32
N LEU A 24 -26.28 3.60 -10.01
CA LEU A 24 -26.78 4.87 -10.54
C LEU A 24 -27.90 4.65 -11.57
N VAL A 25 -27.76 3.67 -12.46
CA VAL A 25 -28.82 3.30 -13.42
C VAL A 25 -30.08 2.84 -12.68
N ARG A 26 -29.96 1.92 -11.71
CA ARG A 26 -31.11 1.48 -10.90
C ARG A 26 -31.77 2.66 -10.18
N GLY A 27 -30.97 3.58 -9.64
CA GLY A 27 -31.45 4.83 -9.05
C GLY A 27 -32.32 5.64 -10.04
N GLY A 28 -31.83 5.83 -11.27
CA GLY A 28 -32.57 6.49 -12.35
C GLY A 28 -33.92 5.81 -12.63
N GLN A 29 -33.91 4.50 -12.81
CA GLN A 29 -35.12 3.72 -13.06
C GLN A 29 -36.16 3.83 -11.92
N HIS A 30 -35.70 3.95 -10.67
CA HIS A 30 -36.59 4.18 -9.52
C HIS A 30 -37.20 5.58 -9.54
N LEU A 31 -36.40 6.62 -9.84
CA LEU A 31 -36.90 8.00 -9.89
C LEU A 31 -37.85 8.25 -11.08
N GLU A 32 -37.61 7.62 -12.22
CA GLU A 32 -38.54 7.62 -13.37
C GLU A 32 -39.90 7.02 -12.99
N ARG A 33 -39.90 5.87 -12.28
CA ARG A 33 -41.13 5.24 -11.79
C ARG A 33 -41.89 6.13 -10.80
N LEU A 34 -41.18 6.90 -9.99
CA LEU A 34 -41.76 7.90 -9.09
C LEU A 34 -42.18 9.19 -9.80
N ARG A 35 -41.90 9.32 -11.11
CA ARG A 35 -42.18 10.50 -11.94
C ARG A 35 -41.60 11.79 -11.35
N VAL A 36 -40.38 11.71 -10.83
CA VAL A 36 -39.69 12.89 -10.29
C VAL A 36 -39.45 13.89 -11.42
N GLY A 37 -40.03 15.09 -11.29
CA GLY A 37 -39.91 16.18 -12.27
C GLY A 37 -39.00 17.34 -11.83
N ALA A 38 -38.34 17.22 -10.68
CA ALA A 38 -37.47 18.28 -10.14
C ALA A 38 -36.17 18.45 -10.94
N PHE A 39 -35.75 17.41 -11.67
CA PHE A 39 -34.59 17.41 -12.57
C PHE A 39 -34.73 16.30 -13.62
N ASP A 40 -33.86 16.32 -14.63
CA ASP A 40 -33.80 15.30 -15.67
C ASP A 40 -33.19 14.00 -15.13
N VAL A 41 -34.02 12.98 -14.92
CA VAL A 41 -33.58 11.68 -14.36
C VAL A 41 -32.53 11.00 -15.25
N THR A 42 -32.49 11.30 -16.55
CA THR A 42 -31.49 10.75 -17.46
C THR A 42 -30.06 11.21 -17.14
N ASP A 43 -29.89 12.23 -16.29
CA ASP A 43 -28.58 12.62 -15.76
C ASP A 43 -27.95 11.56 -14.85
N LEU A 44 -28.74 10.68 -14.24
CA LEU A 44 -28.19 9.51 -13.54
C LEU A 44 -27.59 8.50 -14.53
N TYR A 45 -28.17 8.32 -15.72
CA TYR A 45 -27.61 7.46 -16.77
C TYR A 45 -26.33 8.05 -17.36
N ARG A 46 -26.30 9.38 -17.57
CA ARG A 46 -25.08 10.10 -17.96
C ARG A 46 -23.97 9.95 -16.92
N SER A 47 -24.32 10.08 -15.65
CA SER A 47 -23.37 9.91 -14.53
C SER A 47 -22.84 8.48 -14.46
N ALA A 48 -23.70 7.48 -14.65
CA ALA A 48 -23.30 6.08 -14.71
C ALA A 48 -22.29 5.81 -15.85
N TRP A 49 -22.54 6.37 -17.04
CA TRP A 49 -21.63 6.27 -18.17
C TRP A 49 -20.25 6.88 -17.88
N VAL A 50 -20.23 8.11 -17.32
CA VAL A 50 -18.99 8.79 -16.96
C VAL A 50 -18.22 8.01 -15.89
N GLN A 51 -18.93 7.45 -14.91
CA GLN A 51 -18.34 6.63 -13.86
C GLN A 51 -17.68 5.37 -14.43
N ALA A 52 -18.36 4.65 -15.33
CA ALA A 52 -17.84 3.42 -15.95
C ALA A 52 -16.55 3.67 -16.75
N VAL A 53 -16.53 4.74 -17.55
CA VAL A 53 -15.34 5.17 -18.29
C VAL A 53 -14.18 5.56 -17.36
N SER A 54 -14.49 6.25 -16.26
CA SER A 54 -13.47 6.66 -15.28
C SER A 54 -12.91 5.45 -14.52
N ALA A 55 -13.75 4.46 -14.23
CA ALA A 55 -13.33 3.20 -13.65
C ALA A 55 -12.35 2.43 -14.57
N LEU A 56 -12.63 2.37 -15.87
CA LEU A 56 -11.73 1.75 -16.85
C LEU A 56 -10.38 2.48 -16.91
N ASP A 57 -10.37 3.82 -16.98
CA ASP A 57 -9.14 4.63 -16.99
C ASP A 57 -8.26 4.35 -15.77
N HIS A 58 -8.88 4.35 -14.58
CA HIS A 58 -8.20 4.06 -13.32
C HIS A 58 -7.65 2.63 -13.29
N TRP A 59 -8.41 1.66 -13.80
CA TRP A 59 -7.98 0.27 -13.90
C TRP A 59 -6.75 0.11 -14.80
N VAL A 60 -6.74 0.71 -15.98
CA VAL A 60 -5.57 0.66 -16.90
C VAL A 60 -4.31 1.22 -16.21
N LYS A 61 -4.43 2.35 -15.48
CA LYS A 61 -3.32 2.91 -14.70
C LYS A 61 -2.82 1.94 -13.64
N SER A 62 -3.75 1.36 -12.89
CA SER A 62 -3.43 0.44 -11.78
C SER A 62 -2.72 -0.80 -12.30
N GLU A 63 -3.23 -1.42 -13.37
CA GLU A 63 -2.59 -2.57 -14.03
C GLU A 63 -1.20 -2.22 -14.58
N LEU A 64 -1.05 -1.08 -15.24
CA LEU A 64 0.24 -0.60 -15.73
C LEU A 64 1.24 -0.49 -14.59
N TYR A 65 0.89 0.19 -13.51
CA TYR A 65 1.79 0.41 -12.38
C TYR A 65 2.17 -0.89 -11.69
N ASP A 66 1.19 -1.74 -11.39
CA ASP A 66 1.43 -2.96 -10.64
C ASP A 66 2.22 -4.00 -11.43
N ARG A 67 2.01 -4.10 -12.74
CA ARG A 67 2.77 -4.99 -13.61
C ARG A 67 4.16 -4.46 -13.91
N ALA A 68 4.31 -3.17 -14.21
CA ALA A 68 5.63 -2.56 -14.43
C ALA A 68 6.51 -2.68 -13.17
N LEU A 69 5.92 -2.51 -12.00
CA LEU A 69 6.60 -2.76 -10.73
C LEU A 69 7.04 -4.22 -10.58
N GLY A 70 6.14 -5.17 -10.89
CA GLY A 70 6.48 -6.59 -10.89
C GLY A 70 7.69 -6.91 -11.78
N LEU A 71 7.71 -6.35 -13.00
CA LEU A 71 8.82 -6.49 -13.94
C LEU A 71 10.12 -5.83 -13.44
N ALA A 72 10.03 -4.71 -12.71
CA ALA A 72 11.19 -4.05 -12.14
C ALA A 72 11.84 -4.88 -11.01
N LEU A 73 11.01 -5.54 -10.20
CA LEU A 73 11.45 -6.38 -9.08
C LEU A 73 11.98 -7.75 -9.52
N GLN A 74 11.63 -8.21 -10.72
CA GLN A 74 12.14 -9.44 -11.29
C GLN A 74 13.33 -9.15 -12.24
N VAL A 75 14.51 -9.68 -11.92
CA VAL A 75 15.73 -9.47 -12.71
C VAL A 75 15.90 -10.54 -13.81
N SER A 76 15.27 -11.70 -13.68
CA SER A 76 15.52 -12.89 -14.51
C SER A 76 14.53 -13.15 -15.65
N GLU A 77 13.40 -12.44 -15.71
CA GLU A 77 12.40 -12.64 -16.78
C GLU A 77 12.66 -11.74 -17.99
N PRO A 78 12.40 -12.20 -19.23
CA PRO A 78 12.49 -11.36 -20.42
C PRO A 78 11.48 -10.21 -20.32
N ARG A 79 12.01 -8.98 -20.35
CA ARG A 79 11.21 -7.75 -20.21
C ARG A 79 10.64 -7.31 -21.57
N PRO A 80 9.40 -6.76 -21.61
CA PRO A 80 8.85 -6.17 -22.82
C PRO A 80 9.75 -5.08 -23.39
N ARG A 81 9.80 -4.94 -24.72
CA ARG A 81 10.74 -3.99 -25.36
C ARG A 81 10.51 -2.54 -24.97
N ARG A 82 9.25 -2.15 -24.73
CA ARG A 82 8.92 -0.78 -24.29
C ARG A 82 9.20 -0.55 -22.81
N PHE A 83 9.14 -1.59 -21.98
CA PHE A 83 9.53 -1.50 -20.57
C PHE A 83 10.96 -0.95 -20.43
N LEU A 84 11.88 -1.47 -21.24
CA LEU A 84 13.29 -1.07 -21.25
C LEU A 84 13.54 0.38 -21.71
N ARG A 85 12.50 1.07 -22.20
CA ARG A 85 12.56 2.48 -22.60
C ARG A 85 12.08 3.43 -21.49
N ILE A 86 11.67 2.89 -20.34
CA ILE A 86 11.36 3.71 -19.17
C ILE A 86 12.68 4.28 -18.65
N GLU A 87 12.86 5.59 -18.80
CA GLU A 87 14.00 6.32 -18.27
C GLU A 87 13.87 6.44 -16.75
N VAL A 88 14.94 6.12 -16.01
CA VAL A 88 14.97 6.20 -14.55
C VAL A 88 15.92 7.33 -14.15
N PRO A 89 15.46 8.36 -13.41
CA PRO A 89 16.31 9.46 -13.00
C PRO A 89 17.35 9.01 -11.98
N MET A 90 18.53 9.62 -12.02
CA MET A 90 19.63 9.28 -11.10
C MET A 90 19.22 9.49 -9.63
N SER A 91 18.42 10.51 -9.33
CA SER A 91 17.92 10.77 -7.98
C SER A 91 17.12 9.59 -7.40
N LEU A 92 16.30 8.91 -8.22
CA LEU A 92 15.58 7.72 -7.79
C LEU A 92 16.55 6.60 -7.40
N LEU A 93 17.59 6.39 -8.22
CA LEU A 93 18.60 5.39 -7.96
C LEU A 93 19.40 5.72 -6.68
N GLU A 94 19.79 6.97 -6.47
CA GLU A 94 20.45 7.44 -5.26
C GLU A 94 19.59 7.21 -4.01
N GLU A 95 18.31 7.58 -4.05
CA GLU A 95 17.39 7.40 -2.92
C GLU A 95 17.23 5.91 -2.54
N VAL A 96 17.17 5.03 -3.53
CA VAL A 96 17.11 3.58 -3.31
C VAL A 96 18.44 3.05 -2.75
N LEU A 97 19.58 3.49 -3.29
CA LEU A 97 20.92 3.06 -2.83
C LEU A 97 21.26 3.56 -1.41
N HIS A 98 20.82 4.76 -1.07
CA HIS A 98 21.02 5.36 0.25
C HIS A 98 19.96 4.92 1.28
N HIS A 99 19.06 4.00 0.91
CA HIS A 99 18.00 3.46 1.77
C HIS A 99 17.02 4.53 2.29
N SER A 100 16.90 5.64 1.57
CA SER A 100 15.95 6.73 1.84
C SER A 100 14.53 6.42 1.32
N GLY A 101 14.33 5.25 0.70
CA GLY A 101 13.06 4.71 0.25
C GLY A 101 13.23 3.36 -0.44
N SER A 102 12.15 2.59 -0.55
CA SER A 102 12.21 1.30 -1.26
C SER A 102 12.15 1.49 -2.78
N LEU A 103 12.74 0.58 -3.55
CA LEU A 103 12.57 0.55 -5.01
C LEU A 103 11.08 0.51 -5.39
N GLU A 104 10.27 -0.22 -4.62
CA GLU A 104 8.84 -0.34 -4.89
C GLU A 104 8.13 1.02 -4.81
N GLU A 105 8.37 1.75 -3.73
CA GLU A 105 7.80 3.07 -3.49
C GLU A 105 8.27 4.07 -4.54
N LYS A 106 9.59 4.22 -4.69
CA LYS A 106 10.17 5.26 -5.54
C LYS A 106 9.89 5.02 -7.02
N PHE A 107 9.91 3.76 -7.47
CA PHE A 107 9.55 3.44 -8.84
C PHE A 107 8.06 3.63 -9.12
N ARG A 108 7.18 3.31 -8.16
CA ARG A 108 5.73 3.58 -8.31
C ARG A 108 5.45 5.08 -8.42
N ASP A 109 6.09 5.91 -7.62
CA ASP A 109 5.93 7.36 -7.69
C ASP A 109 6.47 7.93 -9.00
N HIS A 110 7.58 7.39 -9.50
CA HIS A 110 8.09 7.72 -10.83
C HIS A 110 7.10 7.35 -11.95
N LEU A 111 6.50 6.16 -11.92
CA LEU A 111 5.47 5.76 -12.87
C LEU A 111 4.23 6.67 -12.81
N ARG A 112 3.84 7.12 -11.61
CA ARG A 112 2.76 8.10 -11.44
C ARG A 112 3.12 9.46 -12.06
N SER A 113 4.34 9.93 -11.89
CA SER A 113 4.83 11.15 -12.54
C SER A 113 4.80 11.02 -14.07
N LEU A 114 5.25 9.89 -14.61
CA LEU A 114 5.32 9.65 -16.06
C LEU A 114 3.97 9.49 -16.73
N PHE A 115 3.01 8.80 -16.10
CA PHE A 115 1.76 8.40 -16.74
C PHE A 115 0.51 9.01 -16.10
N GLY A 116 0.63 9.66 -14.94
CA GLY A 116 -0.52 10.15 -14.16
C GLY A 116 -1.35 11.20 -14.88
N TYR A 117 -0.71 12.03 -15.71
CA TYR A 117 -1.39 13.04 -16.55
C TYR A 117 -2.05 12.45 -17.80
N THR A 118 -1.78 11.18 -18.14
CA THR A 118 -2.37 10.53 -19.31
C THR A 118 -3.74 9.96 -18.99
N SER A 119 -4.73 10.29 -19.82
CA SER A 119 -6.02 9.60 -19.84
C SER A 119 -5.96 8.42 -20.81
N PHE A 120 -6.26 7.23 -20.32
CA PHE A 120 -6.37 5.96 -21.04
C PHE A 120 -7.77 5.71 -21.55
N GLN A 121 -8.38 6.75 -22.12
CA GLN A 121 -9.68 6.70 -22.78
C GLN A 121 -9.53 6.50 -24.29
N ASN A 122 -8.36 6.79 -24.87
CA ASN A 122 -8.10 6.51 -26.27
C ASN A 122 -7.55 5.07 -26.45
N PRO A 123 -8.03 4.28 -27.42
CA PRO A 123 -7.52 2.92 -27.67
C PRO A 123 -6.00 2.87 -27.92
N GLU A 124 -5.42 3.84 -28.60
CA GLU A 124 -3.96 3.88 -28.78
C GLU A 124 -3.24 4.11 -27.46
N LYS A 125 -3.78 4.92 -26.56
CA LYS A 125 -3.21 5.11 -25.22
C LYS A 125 -3.30 3.86 -24.36
N ILE A 126 -4.41 3.13 -24.41
CA ILE A 126 -4.55 1.84 -23.74
C ILE A 126 -3.51 0.84 -24.27
N LYS A 127 -3.38 0.72 -25.59
CA LYS A 127 -2.36 -0.12 -26.23
C LYS A 127 -0.95 0.31 -25.85
N GLU A 128 -0.69 1.61 -25.79
CA GLU A 128 0.61 2.14 -25.39
C GLU A 128 0.96 1.76 -23.96
N ALA A 129 0.03 1.92 -23.01
CA ALA A 129 0.19 1.50 -21.62
C ALA A 129 0.53 0.02 -21.51
N PHE A 130 -0.30 -0.87 -22.06
CA PHE A 130 -0.06 -2.30 -21.95
C PHE A 130 1.19 -2.76 -22.69
N GLY A 131 1.64 -2.02 -23.71
CA GLY A 131 2.92 -2.25 -24.37
C GLY A 131 4.13 -2.15 -23.44
N TYR A 132 4.05 -1.40 -22.33
CA TYR A 132 5.11 -1.36 -21.31
C TYR A 132 5.18 -2.61 -20.45
N VAL A 133 4.14 -3.45 -20.45
CA VAL A 133 4.03 -4.62 -19.55
C VAL A 133 3.80 -5.93 -20.30
N SER A 134 3.62 -5.88 -21.62
CA SER A 134 3.49 -7.05 -22.49
C SER A 134 3.79 -6.69 -23.95
N ASP A 135 4.37 -7.63 -24.71
CA ASP A 135 4.64 -7.48 -26.15
C ASP A 135 3.52 -8.09 -27.04
N VAL A 136 2.39 -8.50 -26.45
CA VAL A 136 1.26 -9.10 -27.20
C VAL A 136 0.59 -8.12 -28.17
N ALA A 137 0.06 -8.65 -29.27
CA ALA A 137 -0.81 -7.92 -30.19
C ALA A 137 -2.18 -7.67 -29.54
N LEU A 138 -2.26 -6.65 -28.67
CA LEU A 138 -3.39 -6.43 -27.76
C LEU A 138 -4.76 -6.51 -28.44
N TRP A 139 -5.01 -5.69 -29.46
CA TRP A 139 -6.34 -5.59 -30.04
C TRP A 139 -6.77 -6.81 -30.85
N ASP A 140 -5.82 -7.54 -31.45
CA ASP A 140 -6.12 -8.80 -32.13
C ASP A 140 -6.50 -9.88 -31.11
N GLY A 141 -5.77 -9.96 -30.00
CA GLY A 141 -6.09 -10.85 -28.89
C GLY A 141 -7.45 -10.54 -28.26
N VAL A 142 -7.72 -9.26 -27.99
CA VAL A 142 -8.99 -8.82 -27.39
C VAL A 142 -10.17 -9.10 -28.31
N ALA A 143 -10.06 -8.80 -29.60
CA ALA A 143 -11.12 -9.09 -30.56
C ALA A 143 -11.42 -10.59 -30.65
N LYS A 144 -10.38 -11.42 -30.68
CA LYS A 144 -10.53 -12.88 -30.65
C LYS A 144 -11.24 -13.34 -29.38
N ARG A 145 -10.87 -12.80 -28.23
CA ARG A 145 -11.47 -13.17 -26.94
C ARG A 145 -12.93 -12.76 -26.85
N LEU A 146 -13.25 -11.49 -27.14
CA LEU A 146 -14.64 -11.01 -27.13
C LEU A 146 -15.53 -11.85 -28.06
N SER A 147 -15.02 -12.22 -29.24
CA SER A 147 -15.78 -13.06 -30.18
C SER A 147 -16.11 -14.46 -29.68
N GLN A 148 -15.31 -14.98 -28.74
CA GLN A 148 -15.58 -16.27 -28.12
C GLN A 148 -16.62 -16.16 -27.01
N ASP A 149 -16.63 -15.03 -26.30
CA ASP A 149 -17.44 -14.84 -25.10
C ASP A 149 -18.89 -14.43 -25.43
N ASP A 150 -19.11 -13.62 -26.48
CA ASP A 150 -20.45 -13.07 -26.80
C ASP A 150 -21.08 -13.60 -28.11
N GLY A 151 -20.37 -14.48 -28.82
CA GLY A 151 -20.82 -15.06 -30.10
C GLY A 151 -20.89 -14.06 -31.27
N THR A 152 -20.47 -12.81 -31.07
CA THR A 152 -20.40 -11.75 -32.09
C THR A 152 -19.02 -11.73 -32.71
N THR A 153 -18.92 -11.61 -34.03
CA THR A 153 -17.60 -11.50 -34.68
C THR A 153 -17.01 -10.11 -34.48
N TRP A 154 -16.00 -10.00 -33.60
CA TRP A 154 -15.21 -8.79 -33.39
C TRP A 154 -13.93 -8.79 -34.22
N SER A 155 -13.55 -7.61 -34.68
CA SER A 155 -12.24 -7.31 -35.28
C SER A 155 -11.51 -6.28 -34.43
N HIS A 156 -10.19 -6.16 -34.54
CA HIS A 156 -9.47 -5.10 -33.81
C HIS A 156 -10.02 -3.70 -34.12
N GLN A 157 -10.60 -3.50 -35.31
CA GLN A 157 -11.08 -2.20 -35.77
C GLN A 157 -12.41 -1.89 -35.11
N THR A 158 -13.35 -2.84 -35.13
CA THR A 158 -14.68 -2.67 -34.52
C THR A 158 -14.60 -2.51 -33.01
N VAL A 159 -13.67 -3.21 -32.34
CA VAL A 159 -13.38 -3.00 -30.91
C VAL A 159 -12.91 -1.57 -30.67
N ARG A 160 -11.88 -1.11 -31.38
CA ARG A 160 -11.33 0.25 -31.23
C ARG A 160 -12.37 1.32 -31.53
N GLU A 161 -13.17 1.15 -32.57
CA GLU A 161 -14.26 2.05 -32.93
C GLU A 161 -15.33 2.12 -31.84
N ARG A 162 -15.69 0.99 -31.21
CA ARG A 162 -16.65 0.98 -30.09
C ARG A 162 -16.10 1.72 -28.87
N ILE A 163 -14.83 1.50 -28.51
CA ILE A 163 -14.17 2.27 -27.45
C ILE A 163 -14.24 3.77 -27.78
N SER A 164 -13.78 4.18 -28.97
CA SER A 164 -13.78 5.60 -29.37
C SER A 164 -15.16 6.23 -29.26
N ARG A 165 -16.22 5.57 -29.75
CA ARG A 165 -17.60 6.07 -29.63
C ARG A 165 -18.03 6.28 -28.17
N ILE A 166 -17.69 5.34 -27.29
CA ILE A 166 -18.04 5.43 -25.85
C ILE A 166 -17.33 6.62 -25.20
N MET A 167 -16.08 6.85 -25.57
CA MET A 167 -15.22 7.86 -24.97
C MET A 167 -15.57 9.25 -25.49
N ASP A 168 -15.90 9.37 -26.78
CA ASP A 168 -16.46 10.59 -27.37
C ASP A 168 -17.78 10.98 -26.72
N ARG A 169 -18.67 10.00 -26.47
CA ARG A 169 -19.92 10.23 -25.75
C ARG A 169 -19.67 10.74 -24.33
N ARG A 170 -18.76 10.11 -23.58
CA ARG A 170 -18.37 10.57 -22.24
C ARG A 170 -17.81 11.99 -22.26
N ASN A 171 -16.97 12.34 -23.23
CA ASN A 171 -16.42 13.70 -23.36
C ASN A 171 -17.52 14.72 -23.65
N LYS A 172 -18.52 14.37 -24.46
CA LYS A 172 -19.69 15.23 -24.70
C LYS A 172 -20.50 15.46 -23.42
N ILE A 173 -20.72 14.40 -22.63
CA ILE A 173 -21.40 14.46 -21.34
C ILE A 173 -20.65 15.36 -20.36
N ALA A 174 -19.35 15.10 -20.15
CA ALA A 174 -18.58 15.75 -19.10
C ALA A 174 -18.15 17.18 -19.43
N HIS A 175 -17.91 17.50 -20.71
CA HIS A 175 -17.26 18.76 -21.09
C HIS A 175 -18.04 19.59 -22.13
N ALA A 176 -18.89 18.98 -22.95
CA ALA A 176 -19.55 19.67 -24.08
C ALA A 176 -21.07 19.81 -23.92
N THR A 177 -21.58 19.81 -22.68
CA THR A 177 -23.02 19.99 -22.32
C THR A 177 -23.99 18.92 -22.85
N ASP A 178 -23.45 17.90 -23.52
CA ASP A 178 -24.17 16.79 -24.13
C ASP A 178 -25.26 17.15 -25.15
N ARG A 179 -25.13 18.28 -25.84
CA ARG A 179 -26.13 18.77 -26.78
C ARG A 179 -25.93 18.26 -28.20
N ASP A 180 -27.03 18.10 -28.90
CA ASP A 180 -27.06 17.89 -30.35
C ASP A 180 -26.84 19.24 -31.05
N GLN A 181 -26.04 19.23 -32.12
CA GLN A 181 -25.61 20.48 -32.78
C GLN A 181 -26.69 21.06 -33.71
N GLU A 182 -27.60 20.22 -34.21
CA GLU A 182 -28.64 20.63 -35.15
C GLU A 182 -29.89 21.10 -34.39
N THR A 183 -30.26 20.36 -33.35
CA THR A 183 -31.48 20.62 -32.56
C THR A 183 -31.22 21.50 -31.33
N GLY A 184 -29.98 21.53 -30.81
CA GLY A 184 -29.64 22.22 -29.57
C GLY A 184 -30.15 21.53 -28.29
N GLU A 185 -30.90 20.44 -28.44
CA GLU A 185 -31.43 19.64 -27.34
C GLU A 185 -30.35 18.73 -26.74
N ARG A 186 -30.56 18.29 -25.49
CA ARG A 186 -29.69 17.26 -24.91
C ARG A 186 -29.91 15.94 -25.65
N ARG A 187 -28.81 15.29 -26.02
CA ARG A 187 -28.85 13.98 -26.69
C ARG A 187 -29.51 12.97 -25.76
N PRO A 188 -30.50 12.20 -26.22
CA PRO A 188 -31.19 11.22 -25.40
C PRO A 188 -30.20 10.15 -24.91
N ILE A 189 -30.52 9.57 -23.75
CA ILE A 189 -29.85 8.40 -23.21
C ILE A 189 -30.87 7.60 -22.42
N GLN A 190 -30.91 6.30 -22.66
CA GLN A 190 -31.78 5.36 -21.96
C GLN A 190 -30.98 4.51 -20.97
N ASP A 191 -31.69 3.92 -20.02
CA ASP A 191 -31.13 3.05 -18.99
C ASP A 191 -30.44 1.81 -19.59
N HIS A 192 -31.01 1.21 -20.63
CA HIS A 192 -30.43 0.05 -21.30
C HIS A 192 -29.10 0.39 -21.99
N GLU A 193 -29.01 1.54 -22.67
CA GLU A 193 -27.78 1.99 -23.34
C GLU A 193 -26.63 2.20 -22.34
N ALA A 194 -26.94 2.76 -21.17
CA ALA A 194 -25.97 2.93 -20.09
C ALA A 194 -25.54 1.57 -19.52
N THR A 195 -26.49 0.66 -19.28
CA THR A 195 -26.23 -0.68 -18.74
C THR A 195 -25.34 -1.50 -19.69
N GLU A 196 -25.70 -1.56 -20.97
CA GLU A 196 -24.93 -2.26 -22.01
C GLU A 196 -23.50 -1.72 -22.13
N THR A 197 -23.33 -0.41 -21.96
CA THR A 197 -22.00 0.21 -21.98
C THR A 197 -21.17 -0.18 -20.77
N ILE A 198 -21.76 -0.17 -19.57
CA ILE A 198 -21.09 -0.61 -18.34
C ILE A 198 -20.64 -2.06 -18.47
N ASP A 199 -21.55 -2.94 -18.88
CA ASP A 199 -21.28 -4.37 -19.01
C ASP A 199 -20.21 -4.65 -20.06
N TRP A 200 -20.26 -3.96 -21.20
CA TRP A 200 -19.27 -4.12 -22.25
C TRP A 200 -17.88 -3.60 -21.85
N LEU A 201 -17.79 -2.49 -21.11
CA LEU A 201 -16.51 -1.98 -20.61
C LEU A 201 -15.89 -2.92 -19.58
N GLU A 202 -16.70 -3.56 -18.73
CA GLU A 202 -16.22 -4.60 -17.81
C GLU A 202 -15.70 -5.82 -18.59
N GLN A 203 -16.45 -6.31 -19.58
CA GLN A 203 -16.02 -7.41 -20.45
C GLN A 203 -14.73 -7.09 -21.21
N LEU A 204 -14.60 -5.85 -21.71
CA LEU A 204 -13.39 -5.37 -22.37
C LEU A 204 -12.17 -5.45 -21.44
N ALA A 205 -12.29 -5.01 -20.19
CA ALA A 205 -11.21 -5.07 -19.23
C ALA A 205 -10.82 -6.52 -18.88
N VAL A 206 -11.80 -7.41 -18.72
CA VAL A 206 -11.57 -8.85 -18.52
C VAL A 206 -10.85 -9.45 -19.72
N ALA A 207 -11.27 -9.13 -20.96
CA ALA A 207 -10.63 -9.61 -22.17
C ALA A 207 -9.18 -9.09 -22.31
N ILE A 208 -8.93 -7.81 -22.00
CA ILE A 208 -7.58 -7.26 -21.97
C ILE A 208 -6.73 -7.99 -20.93
N SER A 209 -7.24 -8.19 -19.72
CA SER A 209 -6.51 -8.90 -18.65
C SER A 209 -6.14 -10.32 -19.07
N ALA A 210 -7.06 -11.05 -19.71
CA ALA A 210 -6.80 -12.39 -20.25
C ALA A 210 -5.69 -12.39 -21.31
N VAL A 211 -5.72 -11.42 -22.23
CA VAL A 211 -4.77 -11.31 -23.35
C VAL A 211 -3.37 -10.89 -22.88
N VAL A 212 -3.30 -9.97 -21.91
CA VAL A 212 -2.03 -9.53 -21.31
C VAL A 212 -1.42 -10.64 -20.44
N GLY A 213 -2.27 -11.52 -19.89
CA GLY A 213 -1.87 -12.66 -19.06
C GLY A 213 -1.76 -12.30 -17.58
N PRO A 214 -1.32 -13.25 -16.73
CA PRO A 214 -1.16 -13.01 -15.30
C PRO A 214 -0.14 -11.89 -15.02
N PRO A 215 -0.31 -11.09 -13.95
CA PRO A 215 0.71 -10.14 -13.56
C PRO A 215 2.00 -10.87 -13.14
N PRO A 216 3.18 -10.24 -13.31
CA PRO A 216 4.44 -10.83 -12.85
C PRO A 216 4.39 -11.14 -11.35
N VAL A 217 4.90 -12.30 -10.96
CA VAL A 217 4.94 -12.71 -9.55
C VAL A 217 5.89 -11.79 -8.80
N ARG A 218 5.35 -10.95 -7.92
CA ARG A 218 6.20 -10.15 -7.04
C ARG A 218 7.01 -11.09 -6.16
N PRO A 219 8.35 -11.05 -6.19
CA PRO A 219 9.13 -11.81 -5.22
C PRO A 219 8.66 -11.38 -3.84
N ALA A 220 8.38 -12.34 -2.96
CA ALA A 220 8.16 -12.03 -1.56
C ALA A 220 9.41 -11.28 -1.11
N LEU A 221 9.27 -9.97 -0.83
CA LEU A 221 10.31 -9.20 -0.18
C LEU A 221 10.50 -9.88 1.17
N THR A 222 11.46 -10.80 1.27
CA THR A 222 11.94 -11.28 2.55
C THR A 222 12.47 -10.04 3.22
N LYS A 223 11.66 -9.40 4.07
CA LYS A 223 12.10 -8.27 4.86
C LYS A 223 13.32 -8.78 5.62
N ARG A 224 14.50 -8.36 5.20
CA ARG A 224 15.75 -8.81 5.79
C ARG A 224 15.71 -8.36 7.24
N ALA A 225 15.61 -9.31 8.16
CA ALA A 225 15.75 -8.99 9.56
C ALA A 225 17.20 -8.58 9.82
N TRP A 226 17.39 -7.50 10.59
CA TRP A 226 18.72 -7.13 11.06
C TRP A 226 19.32 -8.28 11.85
N THR A 227 20.57 -8.62 11.58
CA THR A 227 21.28 -9.64 12.36
C THR A 227 21.82 -9.01 13.64
N ARG A 228 22.09 -9.82 14.67
CA ARG A 228 22.70 -9.31 15.91
C ARG A 228 24.00 -8.52 15.65
N PRO A 229 24.96 -9.02 14.84
CA PRO A 229 26.16 -8.25 14.51
C PRO A 229 25.88 -6.89 13.84
N GLU A 230 24.82 -6.79 13.03
CA GLU A 230 24.46 -5.51 12.40
C GLU A 230 23.82 -4.54 13.39
N VAL A 231 23.04 -5.05 14.35
CA VAL A 231 22.50 -4.24 15.46
C VAL A 231 23.65 -3.74 16.33
N ASP A 232 24.61 -4.60 16.67
CA ASP A 232 25.80 -4.21 17.42
C ASP A 232 26.60 -3.14 16.66
N ALA A 233 26.88 -3.36 15.38
CA ALA A 233 27.58 -2.39 14.54
C ALA A 233 26.84 -1.05 14.43
N ALA A 234 25.51 -1.07 14.40
CA ALA A 234 24.70 0.14 14.40
C ALA A 234 24.81 0.91 15.73
N VAL A 235 24.81 0.22 16.87
CA VAL A 235 25.08 0.86 18.18
C VAL A 235 26.49 1.46 18.20
N GLU A 236 27.48 0.74 17.68
CA GLU A 236 28.87 1.22 17.60
C GLU A 236 29.02 2.49 16.75
N ALA A 237 28.21 2.60 15.69
CA ALA A 237 28.21 3.74 14.78
C ALA A 237 27.54 5.00 15.36
N ILE A 238 26.89 4.94 16.54
CA ILE A 238 26.32 6.12 17.18
C ILE A 238 27.44 7.12 17.51
N ALA A 239 27.28 8.36 17.02
CA ALA A 239 28.29 9.40 17.09
C ALA A 239 28.53 9.89 18.54
N ASP A 240 27.45 10.08 19.30
CA ASP A 240 27.53 10.49 20.70
C ASP A 240 28.02 9.31 21.57
N PRO A 241 29.15 9.47 22.29
CA PRO A 241 29.76 8.39 23.05
C PRO A 241 28.91 7.91 24.23
N ASP A 242 28.13 8.79 24.85
CA ASP A 242 27.30 8.46 26.01
C ASP A 242 26.03 7.73 25.56
N VAL A 243 25.45 8.15 24.43
CA VAL A 243 24.32 7.46 23.79
C VAL A 243 24.73 6.05 23.34
N ARG A 244 25.91 5.93 22.72
CA ARG A 244 26.51 4.64 22.37
C ARG A 244 26.72 3.76 23.60
N ALA A 245 27.22 4.34 24.70
CA ALA A 245 27.42 3.61 25.95
C ALA A 245 26.09 3.09 26.52
N ALA A 246 25.02 3.89 26.49
CA ALA A 246 23.69 3.46 26.90
C ALA A 246 23.18 2.28 26.05
N GLY A 247 23.32 2.35 24.72
CA GLY A 247 22.96 1.26 23.82
C GLY A 247 23.73 -0.04 24.10
N ARG A 248 25.06 0.06 24.32
CA ARG A 248 25.89 -1.09 24.71
C ARG A 248 25.46 -1.71 26.03
N ARG A 249 25.20 -0.88 27.05
CA ARG A 249 24.77 -1.35 28.38
C ARG A 249 23.44 -2.09 28.31
N LEU A 250 22.49 -1.61 27.52
CA LEU A 250 21.21 -2.28 27.30
C LEU A 250 21.38 -3.65 26.62
N LEU A 251 22.21 -3.74 25.58
CA LEU A 251 22.49 -5.01 24.89
C LEU A 251 23.26 -6.00 25.78
N ALA A 252 24.23 -5.51 26.56
CA ALA A 252 24.96 -6.32 27.53
C ALA A 252 24.04 -6.88 28.62
N HIS A 253 23.14 -6.04 29.16
CA HIS A 253 22.10 -6.50 30.09
C HIS A 253 21.21 -7.59 29.48
N ALA A 254 20.80 -7.43 28.22
CA ALA A 254 20.03 -8.43 27.50
C ALA A 254 20.79 -9.77 27.43
N ASP A 255 22.09 -9.75 27.11
CA ASP A 255 22.93 -10.94 27.04
C ASP A 255 23.11 -11.61 28.42
N GLU A 256 23.39 -10.83 29.47
CA GLU A 256 23.54 -11.31 30.85
C GLU A 256 22.27 -11.96 31.39
N ARG A 257 21.09 -11.51 30.93
CA ARG A 257 19.78 -12.07 31.28
C ARG A 257 19.31 -13.18 30.33
N GLY A 258 20.15 -13.60 29.38
CA GLY A 258 19.83 -14.66 28.42
C GLY A 258 18.72 -14.28 27.44
N ALA A 259 18.51 -12.98 27.20
CA ALA A 259 17.56 -12.50 26.23
C ALA A 259 18.00 -12.86 24.81
N HIS A 260 17.02 -13.15 23.96
CA HIS A 260 17.25 -13.34 22.54
C HIS A 260 17.01 -12.03 21.79
N VAL A 261 18.05 -11.55 21.12
CA VAL A 261 17.95 -10.36 20.26
C VAL A 261 17.49 -10.77 18.88
N LYS A 262 16.30 -10.33 18.50
CA LYS A 262 15.71 -10.58 17.18
C LYS A 262 15.62 -9.26 16.42
N GLY A 263 16.37 -9.12 15.33
CA GLY A 263 16.34 -7.88 14.56
C GLY A 263 14.97 -7.61 13.95
N GLY A 264 14.63 -6.33 13.89
CA GLY A 264 13.50 -5.81 13.14
C GLY A 264 13.73 -5.95 11.64
N ALA A 265 12.70 -5.70 10.86
CA ALA A 265 12.76 -5.79 9.40
C ALA A 265 12.38 -4.46 8.72
N GLY A 266 12.50 -3.36 9.49
CA GLY A 266 12.33 -2.00 9.01
C GLY A 266 13.61 -1.47 8.34
N ALA A 267 13.48 -0.31 7.68
CA ALA A 267 14.58 0.33 6.94
C ALA A 267 15.79 0.70 7.82
N TYR A 268 15.57 0.90 9.13
CA TYR A 268 16.61 1.24 10.09
C TYR A 268 16.96 0.06 11.00
N PRO A 269 18.24 -0.05 11.43
CA PRO A 269 18.66 -1.04 12.40
C PRO A 269 17.77 -1.00 13.63
N SER A 270 17.20 -2.15 13.97
CA SER A 270 16.30 -2.28 15.10
C SER A 270 16.31 -3.71 15.60
N ALA A 271 15.95 -3.92 16.87
CA ALA A 271 15.83 -5.24 17.46
C ALA A 271 14.79 -5.29 18.57
N GLY A 272 14.05 -6.39 18.66
CA GLY A 272 13.33 -6.75 19.87
C GLY A 272 14.23 -7.57 20.79
N LEU A 273 14.23 -7.24 22.07
CA LEU A 273 14.95 -7.96 23.13
C LEU A 273 13.96 -8.88 23.86
N TYR A 274 14.08 -10.19 23.60
CA TYR A 274 13.16 -11.20 24.09
C TYR A 274 13.72 -11.91 25.32
N TYR A 275 13.32 -11.49 26.50
CA TYR A 275 13.79 -12.04 27.77
C TYR A 275 13.06 -13.36 28.12
N PRO A 276 13.73 -14.30 28.81
CA PRO A 276 13.06 -15.45 29.40
C PRO A 276 12.24 -15.02 30.62
N VAL A 277 10.93 -15.25 30.58
CA VAL A 277 10.00 -14.98 31.68
C VAL A 277 9.04 -16.16 31.80
N ASP A 278 9.01 -16.81 32.96
CA ASP A 278 8.22 -18.02 33.25
C ASP A 278 8.35 -19.12 32.17
N GLY A 279 9.59 -19.37 31.72
CA GLY A 279 9.89 -20.36 30.70
C GLY A 279 9.48 -20.00 29.27
N LYS A 280 8.95 -18.79 29.03
CA LYS A 280 8.61 -18.26 27.69
C LYS A 280 9.49 -17.07 27.34
N ARG A 281 9.77 -16.87 26.05
CA ARG A 281 10.46 -15.67 25.57
C ARG A 281 9.45 -14.56 25.31
N ARG A 282 9.65 -13.39 25.92
CA ARG A 282 8.76 -12.23 25.80
C ARG A 282 9.55 -11.01 25.39
N SER A 283 9.05 -10.27 24.40
CA SER A 283 9.65 -9.01 23.98
C SER A 283 9.38 -7.98 25.06
N LEU A 284 10.40 -7.59 25.81
CA LEU A 284 10.26 -6.56 26.85
C LEU A 284 10.74 -5.20 26.37
N VAL A 285 11.65 -5.17 25.40
CA VAL A 285 12.20 -3.94 24.84
C VAL A 285 12.24 -4.03 23.32
N SER A 286 11.90 -2.93 22.65
CA SER A 286 12.21 -2.70 21.25
C SER A 286 13.27 -1.60 21.18
N LEU A 287 14.38 -1.87 20.52
CA LEU A 287 15.50 -0.94 20.32
C LEU A 287 15.50 -0.49 18.86
N TYR A 288 15.52 0.82 18.64
CA TYR A 288 15.60 1.45 17.32
C TYR A 288 16.87 2.29 17.25
N ILE A 289 17.71 2.02 16.26
CA ILE A 289 19.02 2.66 16.10
C ILE A 289 18.99 3.43 14.78
N SER A 290 18.32 4.58 14.81
CA SER A 290 18.37 5.54 13.71
C SER A 290 19.52 6.53 13.94
N ALA A 291 20.05 7.10 12.85
CA ALA A 291 21.13 8.10 12.95
C ALA A 291 20.67 9.40 13.64
N GLU A 292 19.38 9.73 13.54
CA GLU A 292 18.82 10.99 14.05
C GLU A 292 18.32 10.85 15.49
N ARG A 293 17.63 9.75 15.81
CA ARG A 293 16.96 9.53 17.10
C ARG A 293 16.99 8.05 17.49
N PRO A 294 18.09 7.57 18.10
CA PRO A 294 18.10 6.23 18.67
C PRO A 294 17.20 6.20 19.91
N GLU A 295 16.30 5.22 19.98
CA GLU A 295 15.30 5.13 21.04
C GLU A 295 15.07 3.68 21.48
N LEU A 296 14.60 3.51 22.71
CA LEU A 296 14.08 2.24 23.20
C LEU A 296 12.62 2.39 23.61
N THR A 297 11.84 1.33 23.43
CA THR A 297 10.44 1.24 23.84
C THR A 297 10.28 0.06 24.78
N ILE A 298 9.63 0.27 25.93
CA ILE A 298 9.32 -0.80 26.88
C ILE A 298 7.94 -1.38 26.56
N ASN A 299 7.88 -2.69 26.35
CA ASN A 299 6.69 -3.40 25.93
C ASN A 299 5.78 -3.77 27.12
N LEU A 300 5.25 -2.77 27.84
CA LEU A 300 4.45 -2.99 29.06
C LEU A 300 3.21 -3.87 28.86
N ARG A 301 2.58 -3.86 27.68
CA ARG A 301 1.48 -4.79 27.38
C ARG A 301 1.90 -6.25 27.49
N SER A 302 3.13 -6.59 27.05
CA SER A 302 3.65 -7.95 27.18
C SER A 302 3.83 -8.36 28.65
N VAL A 303 4.05 -7.40 29.55
CA VAL A 303 4.14 -7.63 31.00
C VAL A 303 2.73 -7.73 31.60
N GLN A 304 1.81 -6.83 31.22
CA GLN A 304 0.43 -6.84 31.69
C GLN A 304 -0.31 -8.13 31.33
N ASP A 305 -0.12 -8.62 30.10
CA ASP A 305 -0.69 -9.88 29.62
C ASP A 305 -0.23 -11.09 30.47
N MET A 306 0.85 -10.95 31.22
CA MET A 306 1.34 -11.95 32.17
C MET A 306 0.80 -11.71 33.58
N ASP A 307 1.04 -10.51 34.10
CA ASP A 307 0.64 -10.09 35.43
C ASP A 307 0.45 -8.57 35.44
N THR A 308 -0.80 -8.17 35.70
CA THR A 308 -1.16 -6.75 35.77
C THR A 308 -0.49 -6.05 36.96
N ALA A 309 -0.32 -6.73 38.10
CA ALA A 309 0.37 -6.15 39.25
C ALA A 309 1.85 -5.92 38.94
N LEU A 310 2.51 -6.87 38.27
CA LEU A 310 3.88 -6.70 37.80
C LEU A 310 4.02 -5.52 36.83
N ALA A 311 3.09 -5.33 35.90
CA ALA A 311 3.13 -4.18 35.00
C ALA A 311 3.03 -2.83 35.76
N VAL A 312 2.25 -2.79 36.85
CA VAL A 312 2.17 -1.64 37.75
C VAL A 312 3.47 -1.46 38.54
N ASP A 313 4.12 -2.53 38.99
CA ASP A 313 5.41 -2.47 39.69
C ASP A 313 6.50 -1.92 38.78
N VAL A 314 6.58 -2.40 37.53
CA VAL A 314 7.49 -1.87 36.50
C VAL A 314 7.26 -0.38 36.28
N LEU A 315 5.99 0.04 36.15
CA LEU A 315 5.66 1.45 35.97
C LEU A 315 6.04 2.30 37.20
N THR A 316 5.84 1.75 38.40
CA THR A 316 6.23 2.38 39.66
C THR A 316 7.74 2.59 39.73
N GLU A 317 8.54 1.56 39.39
CA GLU A 317 10.00 1.66 39.33
C GLU A 317 10.45 2.74 38.33
N LEU A 318 9.87 2.76 37.13
CA LEU A 318 10.19 3.77 36.12
C LEU A 318 9.86 5.20 36.59
N ARG A 319 8.71 5.39 37.25
CA ARG A 319 8.30 6.69 37.83
C ARG A 319 9.13 7.10 39.05
N GLY A 320 9.89 6.19 39.64
CA GLY A 320 10.82 6.49 40.71
C GLY A 320 11.98 7.40 40.29
N ASN A 321 12.28 7.44 38.98
CA ASN A 321 13.26 8.38 38.43
C ASN A 321 12.55 9.66 37.93
N PRO A 322 12.94 10.86 38.38
CA PRO A 322 12.27 12.12 38.00
C PRO A 322 12.27 12.39 36.50
N VAL A 323 13.37 12.09 35.81
CA VAL A 323 13.51 12.34 34.36
C VAL A 323 12.60 11.41 33.57
N LEU A 324 12.52 10.12 33.94
CA LEU A 324 11.59 9.18 33.31
C LEU A 324 10.14 9.54 33.63
N ALA A 325 9.84 9.95 34.87
CA ALA A 325 8.50 10.32 35.30
C ALA A 325 7.92 11.48 34.47
N GLU A 326 8.74 12.49 34.12
CA GLU A 326 8.31 13.61 33.27
C GLU A 326 7.99 13.18 31.84
N LEU A 327 8.63 12.12 31.33
CA LEU A 327 8.41 11.57 29.99
C LEU A 327 7.24 10.59 29.93
N LEU A 328 6.74 10.15 31.09
CA LEU A 328 5.68 9.17 31.21
C LEU A 328 4.31 9.85 31.38
N PRO A 329 3.27 9.43 30.64
CA PRO A 329 1.91 9.89 30.87
C PRO A 329 1.46 9.71 32.34
N GLY A 330 0.67 10.66 32.84
CA GLY A 330 0.09 10.57 34.19
C GLY A 330 -0.92 9.41 34.33
N ASP A 331 -1.61 9.05 33.25
CA ASP A 331 -2.58 7.95 33.23
C ASP A 331 -1.88 6.60 32.98
N SER A 332 -1.90 5.73 34.00
CA SER A 332 -1.32 4.39 33.93
C SER A 332 -2.00 3.49 32.89
N ASP A 333 -3.31 3.63 32.67
CA ASP A 333 -4.07 2.81 31.71
C ASP A 333 -3.72 3.18 30.26
N GLU A 334 -3.49 4.46 30.00
CA GLU A 334 -3.03 4.95 28.70
C GLU A 334 -1.62 4.43 28.38
N LEU A 335 -0.76 4.43 29.39
CA LEU A 335 0.66 4.11 29.28
C LEU A 335 0.90 2.62 28.97
N VAL A 336 0.10 1.74 29.57
CA VAL A 336 0.13 0.31 29.25
C VAL A 336 -0.32 0.03 27.82
N ARG A 337 -1.20 0.86 27.23
CA ARG A 337 -1.64 0.72 25.83
C ARG A 337 -0.63 1.27 24.83
N LYS A 338 0.09 2.35 25.17
CA LYS A 338 0.91 3.11 24.21
C LYS A 338 2.38 2.73 24.15
N TYR A 339 2.90 1.94 25.09
CA TYR A 339 4.30 1.54 25.21
C TYR A 339 5.24 2.76 25.39
N PRO A 340 5.77 3.01 26.59
CA PRO A 340 6.63 4.17 26.80
C PRO A 340 7.93 4.03 26.00
N SER A 341 8.27 5.09 25.26
CA SER A 341 9.49 5.21 24.47
C SER A 341 10.38 6.29 25.03
N PHE A 342 11.69 6.05 25.03
CA PHE A 342 12.72 6.95 25.52
C PHE A 342 13.83 7.06 24.48
N GLU A 343 14.20 8.28 24.12
CA GLU A 343 15.42 8.51 23.34
C GLU A 343 16.63 8.11 24.18
N LEU A 344 17.59 7.39 23.58
CA LEU A 344 18.81 6.98 24.28
C LEU A 344 19.63 8.18 24.81
N ALA A 345 19.47 9.36 24.19
CA ALA A 345 20.09 10.61 24.62
C ALA A 345 19.66 11.06 26.02
N VAL A 346 18.48 10.65 26.50
CA VAL A 346 18.03 10.93 27.87
C VAL A 346 18.99 10.32 28.90
N PHE A 347 19.60 9.17 28.58
CA PHE A 347 20.51 8.47 29.50
C PHE A 347 21.89 9.11 29.57
N SER A 348 22.27 9.94 28.60
CA SER A 348 23.50 10.73 28.65
C SER A 348 23.40 11.86 29.68
N THR A 349 22.22 12.47 29.83
CA THR A 349 21.98 13.57 30.77
C THR A 349 21.53 13.08 32.16
N ALA A 350 20.98 11.87 32.25
CA ALA A 350 20.59 11.22 33.50
C ALA A 350 21.03 9.73 33.51
N PRO A 351 22.28 9.42 33.85
CA PRO A 351 22.80 8.05 33.81
C PRO A 351 22.05 7.06 34.71
N ASP A 352 21.48 7.54 35.82
CA ASP A 352 20.66 6.78 36.78
C ASP A 352 19.29 6.38 36.19
N ALA A 353 18.82 7.08 35.16
CA ALA A 353 17.60 6.72 34.46
C ALA A 353 17.76 5.39 33.71
N LEU A 354 18.92 5.11 33.10
CA LEU A 354 19.16 3.82 32.47
C LEU A 354 19.18 2.70 33.51
N ASP A 355 19.84 2.93 34.65
CA ASP A 355 19.87 1.96 35.75
C ASP A 355 18.45 1.65 36.24
N THR A 356 17.58 2.65 36.28
CA THR A 356 16.16 2.50 36.64
C THR A 356 15.41 1.66 35.60
N VAL A 357 15.62 1.89 34.31
CA VAL A 357 15.06 1.05 33.24
C VAL A 357 15.53 -0.41 33.40
N LEU A 358 16.82 -0.65 33.63
CA LEU A 358 17.36 -2.00 33.77
C LEU A 358 16.79 -2.72 35.01
N ARG A 359 16.67 -2.02 36.15
CA ARG A 359 15.99 -2.57 37.34
C ARG A 359 14.53 -2.89 37.09
N ALA A 360 13.82 -2.03 36.36
CA ALA A 360 12.43 -2.28 36.00
C ALA A 360 12.28 -3.54 35.12
N LEU A 361 13.24 -3.81 34.22
CA LEU A 361 13.27 -5.07 33.46
C LEU A 361 13.57 -6.27 34.37
N ASP A 362 14.46 -6.12 35.35
CA ASP A 362 14.81 -7.18 36.29
C ASP A 362 13.61 -7.65 37.14
N LEU A 363 12.69 -6.74 37.51
CA LEU A 363 11.44 -7.09 38.20
C LEU A 363 10.62 -8.12 37.41
N VAL A 364 10.69 -8.04 36.07
CA VAL A 364 9.97 -8.96 35.18
C VAL A 364 10.73 -10.27 35.01
N VAL A 365 12.05 -10.20 34.80
CA VAL A 365 12.87 -11.38 34.47
C VAL A 365 13.13 -12.27 35.69
N ARG A 366 13.08 -11.72 36.90
CA ARG A 366 13.31 -12.43 38.17
C ARG A 366 12.19 -12.16 39.19
N PRO A 367 10.99 -12.73 38.97
CA PRO A 367 9.86 -12.50 39.88
C PRO A 367 10.12 -12.98 41.32
N ASP A 368 11.01 -13.97 41.52
CA ASP A 368 11.40 -14.50 42.83
C ASP A 368 12.24 -13.53 43.69
N SER A 369 12.57 -12.34 43.17
CA SER A 369 13.32 -11.30 43.90
C SER A 369 12.41 -10.29 44.63
N ARG A 370 11.09 -10.51 44.62
CA ARG A 370 10.09 -9.66 45.30
C ARG A 370 9.93 -9.99 46.78
#